data_AF-A0A7C9EVT4-F1
#
_entry.id   AF-A0A7C9EVT4-F1
#
_cell.length_a   1.000
_cell.length_b   1.000
_cell.length_c   1.000
_cell.angle_alpha   90.00
_cell.angle_beta   90.00
_cell.angle_gamma   90.00
#
_symmetry.space_group_name_H-M   'P 1'
#
loop_
_entity.id
_entity.type
_entity.pdbx_description
1 polymer ?
#
loop_
_entity_poly.entity_id
_entity_poly.type
_entity_poly.pdbx_seq_one_letter_code
_entity_poly.pdbx_strand_id
1 'polypeptide(L)'
;MGDSYRSTPTDRDIEQAITALKKGATLLKYGRRGKPKFCPFRLSNDESVLIWYSGKEEKQLKLSQVSRIIPGQRTAIFQRYPRPEKEYQSFSLVYNDGSLDLICKDKDEAEVWFVGLKALISNSGWHKRRNESKER
;
A
#
# COMPACT_ATOMS: atom_id res chain seq x y z
N MET A 1 -0.42 -23.48 -18.53
CA MET A 1 0.55 -23.27 -17.44
C MET A 1 -0.19 -22.54 -16.33
N GLY A 2 -0.18 -23.12 -15.13
CA GLY A 2 -1.24 -23.01 -14.14
C GLY A 2 -1.57 -21.60 -13.66
N ASP A 3 -2.86 -21.28 -13.71
CA ASP A 3 -3.45 -20.28 -12.84
C ASP A 3 -3.31 -20.80 -11.40
N SER A 4 -2.28 -20.34 -10.69
CA SER A 4 -2.21 -20.50 -9.24
C SER A 4 -3.50 -19.91 -8.68
N TYR A 5 -4.37 -20.78 -8.17
CA TYR A 5 -5.43 -20.41 -7.24
C TYR A 5 -4.80 -19.42 -6.26
N ARG A 6 -5.21 -18.14 -6.32
CA ARG A 6 -4.84 -17.15 -5.31
C ARG A 6 -5.48 -17.63 -4.02
N SER A 7 -4.73 -18.39 -3.24
CA SER A 7 -5.07 -18.70 -1.85
C SER A 7 -5.29 -17.38 -1.13
N THR A 8 -6.39 -17.29 -0.40
CA THR A 8 -6.63 -16.17 0.50
C THR A 8 -5.45 -16.08 1.47
N PRO A 9 -4.81 -14.90 1.64
CA PRO A 9 -3.70 -14.75 2.56
C PRO A 9 -4.08 -15.24 3.95
N THR A 10 -3.21 -16.03 4.58
CA THR A 10 -3.40 -16.48 5.96
C THR A 10 -3.17 -15.33 6.94
N ASP A 11 -3.62 -15.47 8.18
CA ASP A 11 -3.36 -14.44 9.21
C ASP A 11 -1.86 -14.20 9.41
N ARG A 12 -1.03 -15.25 9.30
CA ARG A 12 0.43 -15.14 9.36
C ARG A 12 1.00 -14.32 8.19
N ASP A 13 0.47 -14.51 6.98
CA ASP A 13 0.90 -13.74 5.81
C ASP A 13 0.55 -12.25 5.99
N ILE A 14 -0.61 -11.97 6.58
CA ILE A 14 -1.04 -10.61 6.89
C ILE A 14 -0.15 -9.98 7.98
N GLU A 15 0.18 -10.71 9.06
CA GLU A 15 1.10 -10.23 10.10
C GLU A 15 2.47 -9.88 9.53
N GLN A 16 3.01 -10.75 8.68
CA GLN A 16 4.30 -10.53 8.02
C GLN A 16 4.24 -9.33 7.08
N ALA A 17 3.17 -9.20 6.31
CA ALA A 17 2.96 -8.05 5.43
C ALA A 17 2.92 -6.74 6.24
N ILE A 18 2.09 -6.68 7.29
CA ILE A 18 1.99 -5.48 8.15
C ILE A 18 3.32 -5.16 8.83
N THR A 19 4.08 -6.17 9.24
CA THR A 19 5.43 -5.98 9.77
C THR A 19 6.36 -5.35 8.73
N ALA A 20 6.30 -5.80 7.48
CA ALA A 20 7.06 -5.20 6.38
C ALA A 20 6.62 -3.76 6.08
N LEU A 21 5.32 -3.46 6.11
CA LEU A 21 4.79 -2.10 5.97
C LEU A 21 5.29 -1.16 7.07
N LYS A 22 5.36 -1.63 8.33
CA LYS A 22 5.90 -0.84 9.45
C LYS A 22 7.40 -0.60 9.31
N LYS A 23 8.16 -1.59 8.84
CA LYS A 23 9.57 -1.44 8.49
C LYS A 23 9.75 -0.40 7.37
N GLY A 24 8.79 -0.35 6.45
CA GLY A 24 8.73 0.60 5.36
C GLY A 24 9.57 0.20 4.15
N ALA A 25 9.36 0.94 3.06
CA ALA A 25 10.06 0.77 1.80
C ALA A 25 10.17 2.10 1.04
N THR A 26 11.19 2.22 0.20
CA THR A 26 11.32 3.35 -0.72
C THR A 26 10.51 3.06 -1.97
N LEU A 27 9.40 3.76 -2.16
CA LEU A 27 8.49 3.59 -3.29
C LEU A 27 8.60 4.76 -4.25
N LEU A 28 8.34 4.55 -5.54
CA LEU A 28 8.27 5.63 -6.51
C LEU A 28 6.89 6.29 -6.43
N LYS A 29 6.85 7.49 -5.85
CA LYS A 29 5.63 8.27 -5.66
C LYS A 29 5.34 9.14 -6.87
N TYR A 30 4.15 8.99 -7.43
CA TYR A 30 3.63 9.90 -8.42
C TYR A 30 2.87 11.04 -7.73
N GLY A 31 3.00 12.24 -8.28
CA GLY A 31 2.39 13.44 -7.75
C GLY A 31 1.65 14.21 -8.84
N ARG A 32 0.80 15.14 -8.41
CA ARG A 32 0.09 16.05 -9.33
C ARG A 32 1.03 16.96 -10.13
N ARG A 33 2.25 17.20 -9.65
CA ARG A 33 3.24 18.08 -10.28
C ARG A 33 4.63 17.45 -10.31
N GLY A 34 5.41 17.82 -11.31
CA GLY A 34 6.79 17.36 -11.50
C GLY A 34 6.90 15.87 -11.84
N LYS A 35 8.15 15.41 -11.96
CA LYS A 35 8.52 14.01 -12.20
C LYS A 35 8.28 13.16 -10.94
N PRO A 36 7.94 11.86 -11.07
CA PRO A 36 7.83 10.94 -9.94
C PRO A 36 9.13 10.87 -9.13
N LYS A 37 9.03 10.64 -7.82
CA LYS A 37 10.19 10.65 -6.91
C LYS A 37 10.17 9.45 -5.98
N PHE A 38 11.33 8.85 -5.77
CA PHE A 38 11.52 7.84 -4.73
C PHE A 38 11.34 8.48 -3.36
N CYS A 39 10.52 7.85 -2.52
CA CYS A 39 10.13 8.38 -1.22
C CYS A 39 9.97 7.22 -0.24
N PRO A 40 10.54 7.29 0.97
CA PRO A 40 10.29 6.31 2.02
C PRO A 40 8.83 6.38 2.48
N PHE A 41 8.16 5.23 2.46
CA PHE A 41 6.84 5.02 3.04
C PHE A 41 6.94 4.04 4.18
N ARG A 42 6.18 4.28 5.25
CA ARG A 42 5.98 3.31 6.33
C ARG A 42 4.59 3.42 6.93
N LEU A 43 4.10 2.32 7.46
CA LEU A 43 2.92 2.30 8.32
C LEU A 43 3.28 2.75 9.75
N SER A 44 2.35 3.44 10.41
CA SER A 44 2.47 3.78 11.83
C SER A 44 2.42 2.53 12.72
N ASN A 45 2.96 2.62 13.95
CA ASN A 45 3.04 1.48 14.86
C ASN A 45 1.65 0.97 15.29
N ASP A 46 0.68 1.87 15.40
CA ASP A 46 -0.73 1.62 15.67
C ASP A 46 -1.53 1.21 14.42
N GLU A 47 -0.88 1.04 13.26
CA GLU A 47 -1.45 0.52 12.01
C GLU A 47 -2.53 1.42 11.38
N SER A 48 -2.65 2.68 11.83
CA SER A 48 -3.74 3.57 11.44
C SER A 48 -3.40 4.55 10.31
N VAL A 49 -2.10 4.86 10.12
CA VAL A 49 -1.63 5.91 9.20
C VAL A 49 -0.47 5.42 8.33
N LEU A 50 -0.55 5.71 7.04
CA LEU A 50 0.58 5.62 6.11
C LEU A 50 1.35 6.95 6.09
N ILE A 51 2.66 6.90 6.32
CA ILE A 51 3.53 8.06 6.53
C ILE A 51 4.61 8.12 5.45
N TRP A 52 4.89 9.31 4.92
CA TRP A 52 6.00 9.57 4.00
C TRP A 52 6.48 11.02 4.12
N TYR A 53 7.61 11.36 3.49
CA TYR A 53 8.13 12.73 3.50
C TYR A 53 8.12 13.38 2.12
N SER A 54 7.65 14.62 2.06
CA SER A 54 7.76 15.48 0.87
C SER A 54 8.75 16.59 1.16
N GLY A 55 10.02 16.36 0.82
CA GLY A 55 11.10 17.24 1.27
C GLY A 55 11.34 17.06 2.77
N LYS A 56 11.20 18.13 3.55
CA LYS A 56 11.32 18.09 5.03
C LYS A 56 9.99 17.88 5.74
N GLU A 57 8.88 17.91 5.00
CA GLU A 57 7.55 17.86 5.58
C GLU A 57 7.06 16.41 5.65
N GLU A 58 6.68 15.97 6.85
CA GLU A 58 5.98 14.71 7.05
C GLU A 58 4.55 14.81 6.49
N LYS A 59 4.16 13.79 5.73
CA LYS A 59 2.83 13.63 5.17
C LYS A 59 2.25 12.32 5.67
N GLN A 60 0.94 12.33 5.86
CA GLN A 60 0.21 11.25 6.48
C GLN A 60 -1.09 11.00 5.72
N LEU A 61 -1.50 9.74 5.63
CA LEU A 61 -2.79 9.30 5.12
C LEU A 61 -3.40 8.32 6.11
N LYS A 62 -4.54 8.69 6.72
CA LYS A 62 -5.31 7.78 7.56
C LYS A 62 -5.89 6.67 6.69
N LEU A 63 -5.64 5.41 7.05
CA LEU A 63 -6.15 4.28 6.28
C LEU A 63 -7.68 4.22 6.28
N SER A 64 -8.32 4.72 7.33
CA SER A 64 -9.79 4.87 7.40
C SER A 64 -10.37 5.84 6.37
N GLN A 65 -9.55 6.71 5.76
CA GLN A 65 -9.98 7.61 4.68
C GLN A 65 -9.81 6.99 3.29
N VAL A 66 -9.16 5.82 3.19
CA VAL A 66 -8.96 5.14 1.92
C VAL A 66 -10.23 4.36 1.57
N SER A 67 -10.88 4.76 0.49
CA SER A 67 -12.11 4.15 0.00
C SER A 67 -11.87 2.84 -0.76
N ARG A 68 -10.76 2.76 -1.50
CA ARG A 68 -10.36 1.58 -2.27
C ARG A 68 -8.90 1.63 -2.67
N ILE A 69 -8.37 0.47 -3.02
CA ILE A 69 -7.06 0.30 -3.65
C ILE A 69 -7.29 -0.09 -5.11
N ILE A 70 -6.65 0.61 -6.04
CA ILE A 70 -6.72 0.32 -7.48
C ILE A 70 -5.38 -0.28 -7.92
N PRO A 71 -5.35 -1.53 -8.44
CA PRO A 71 -4.14 -2.12 -8.99
C PRO A 71 -3.80 -1.57 -10.38
N GLY A 72 -2.51 -1.54 -10.69
CA GLY A 72 -2.00 -1.04 -11.96
C GLY A 72 -1.96 0.47 -12.05
N GLN A 73 -1.73 0.97 -13.27
CA GLN A 73 -1.59 2.40 -13.57
C GLN A 73 -2.89 2.99 -14.12
N ARG A 74 -3.95 2.96 -13.31
CA ARG A 74 -5.32 3.26 -13.76
C ARG A 74 -5.83 4.67 -13.44
N THR A 75 -4.98 5.54 -12.90
CA THR A 75 -5.34 6.93 -12.55
C THR A 75 -4.74 7.92 -13.55
N ALA A 76 -5.37 9.09 -13.68
CA ALA A 76 -4.86 10.18 -14.51
C ALA A 76 -3.46 10.65 -14.08
N ILE A 77 -3.07 10.44 -12.82
CA ILE A 77 -1.74 10.78 -12.31
C ILE A 77 -0.66 9.92 -12.97
N PHE A 78 -0.89 8.62 -13.16
CA PHE A 78 0.06 7.75 -13.86
C PHE A 78 0.19 8.09 -15.35
N GLN A 79 -0.88 8.56 -15.99
CA GLN A 79 -0.86 8.95 -17.42
C GLN A 79 0.11 10.10 -17.72
N ARG A 80 0.53 10.88 -16.70
CA ARG A 80 1.53 11.94 -16.86
C ARG A 80 2.94 11.40 -17.14
N TYR A 81 3.27 10.21 -16.62
CA TYR A 81 4.54 9.52 -16.87
C TYR A 81 4.30 8.00 -16.98
N PRO A 82 3.72 7.53 -18.10
CA PRO A 82 3.32 6.12 -18.24
C PRO A 82 4.51 5.17 -18.12
N ARG A 83 4.31 4.05 -17.42
CA ARG A 83 5.30 2.97 -17.27
C ARG A 83 4.62 1.60 -17.35
N PRO A 84 4.11 1.19 -18.53
CA PRO A 84 3.37 -0.07 -18.67
C PRO A 84 4.15 -1.30 -18.19
N GLU A 85 5.48 -1.28 -18.31
CA GLU A 85 6.37 -2.34 -17.82
C GLU A 85 6.36 -2.52 -16.29
N LYS A 86 5.80 -1.54 -15.56
CA LYS A 86 5.69 -1.52 -14.10
C LYS A 86 4.25 -1.73 -13.62
N GLU A 87 3.31 -2.14 -14.47
CA GLU A 87 1.89 -2.25 -14.09
C GLU A 87 1.68 -3.16 -12.86
N TYR A 88 2.29 -4.33 -12.80
CA TYR A 88 2.17 -5.25 -11.66
C TYR A 88 2.83 -4.74 -10.36
N GLN A 89 3.71 -3.74 -10.46
CA GLN A 89 4.33 -3.06 -9.33
C GLN A 89 3.52 -1.85 -8.84
N SER A 90 2.49 -1.46 -9.60
CA SER A 90 1.82 -0.18 -9.43
C SER A 90 0.48 -0.34 -8.74
N PHE A 91 0.13 0.64 -7.90
CA PHE A 91 -1.21 0.77 -7.34
C PHE A 91 -1.50 2.20 -6.91
N SER A 92 -2.78 2.45 -6.64
CA SER A 92 -3.27 3.74 -6.14
C SER A 92 -4.15 3.53 -4.92
N LEU A 93 -3.93 4.34 -3.88
CA LEU A 93 -4.87 4.47 -2.76
C LEU A 93 -5.80 5.65 -3.04
N VAL A 94 -7.10 5.39 -3.17
CA VAL A 94 -8.09 6.43 -3.41
C VAL A 94 -8.62 6.94 -2.08
N TYR A 95 -8.45 8.23 -1.83
CA TYR A 95 -8.89 8.88 -0.59
C TYR A 95 -9.41 10.29 -0.90
N ASN A 96 -10.51 10.69 -0.25
CA ASN A 96 -11.20 11.95 -0.53
C ASN A 96 -11.47 12.13 -2.05
N ASP A 97 -11.01 13.23 -2.63
CA ASP A 97 -11.12 13.62 -4.04
C ASP A 97 -9.89 13.20 -4.89
N GLY A 98 -8.97 12.40 -4.35
CA GLY A 98 -7.68 12.15 -4.96
C GLY A 98 -7.15 10.72 -4.82
N SER A 99 -5.91 10.55 -5.26
CA SER A 99 -5.16 9.30 -5.15
C SER A 99 -3.73 9.52 -4.71
N LEU A 100 -3.20 8.53 -3.99
CA LEU A 100 -1.78 8.34 -3.74
C LEU A 100 -1.31 7.20 -4.64
N ASP A 101 -0.55 7.56 -5.67
CA ASP A 101 -0.13 6.67 -6.75
C ASP A 101 1.33 6.24 -6.56
N LEU A 102 1.55 4.93 -6.44
CA LEU A 102 2.81 4.33 -5.99
C LEU A 102 3.25 3.22 -6.94
N ILE A 103 4.56 3.08 -7.12
CA ILE A 103 5.19 1.93 -7.78
C ILE A 103 6.24 1.34 -6.83
N CYS A 104 6.11 0.05 -6.54
CA CYS A 104 7.08 -0.77 -5.80
C CYS A 104 8.29 -1.15 -6.66
N LYS A 105 9.35 -1.64 -6.03
CA LYS A 105 10.58 -2.05 -6.72
C LYS A 105 10.39 -3.31 -7.60
N ASP A 106 9.51 -4.21 -7.17
CA ASP A 106 9.19 -5.48 -7.82
C ASP A 106 7.77 -5.96 -7.47
N LYS A 107 7.34 -7.06 -8.09
CA LYS A 107 6.00 -7.64 -7.93
C LYS A 107 5.77 -8.15 -6.50
N ASP A 108 6.80 -8.70 -5.87
CA ASP A 108 6.69 -9.31 -4.54
C ASP A 108 6.49 -8.23 -3.47
N GLU A 109 7.22 -7.11 -3.58
CA GLU A 109 6.99 -5.94 -2.73
C GLU A 109 5.57 -5.39 -2.95
N ALA A 110 5.09 -5.28 -4.19
CA ALA A 110 3.73 -4.83 -4.45
C ALA A 110 2.68 -5.76 -3.81
N GLU A 111 2.85 -7.07 -3.89
CA GLU A 111 1.94 -8.03 -3.26
C GLU A 111 1.92 -7.88 -1.73
N VAL A 112 3.10 -7.72 -1.10
CA VAL A 112 3.21 -7.44 0.34
C VAL A 112 2.45 -6.17 0.72
N TRP A 113 2.63 -5.09 -0.06
CA TRP A 113 1.88 -3.84 0.11
C TRP A 113 0.37 -4.03 -0.04
N PHE A 114 -0.07 -4.79 -1.04
CA PHE A 114 -1.47 -5.11 -1.26
C PHE A 114 -2.09 -5.92 -0.12
N VAL A 115 -1.42 -6.97 0.35
CA VAL A 115 -1.92 -7.83 1.43
C VAL A 115 -2.09 -7.02 2.70
N GLY A 116 -1.05 -6.28 3.12
CA GLY A 116 -1.09 -5.47 4.33
C GLY A 116 -2.15 -4.36 4.27
N LEU A 117 -2.18 -3.58 3.19
CA LEU A 117 -3.14 -2.48 3.05
C LEU A 117 -4.58 -2.98 2.93
N LYS A 118 -4.84 -4.06 2.18
CA LYS A 118 -6.19 -4.64 2.09
C LYS A 118 -6.69 -5.10 3.45
N ALA A 119 -5.85 -5.77 4.24
CA ALA A 119 -6.24 -6.24 5.57
C ALA A 119 -6.63 -5.09 6.50
N LEU A 120 -5.87 -3.99 6.46
CA LEU A 120 -6.11 -2.81 7.29
C LEU A 120 -7.31 -1.97 6.84
N ILE A 121 -7.52 -1.81 5.53
CA ILE A 121 -8.61 -0.97 4.98
C ILE A 121 -9.96 -1.68 5.01
N SER A 122 -10.01 -3.00 4.80
CA SER A 122 -11.29 -3.72 4.65
C SER A 122 -12.09 -3.86 5.96
N ASN A 123 -11.63 -3.25 7.06
CA ASN A 123 -12.22 -3.37 8.40
C ASN A 123 -12.58 -4.82 8.77
N SER A 124 -11.78 -5.79 8.30
CA SER A 124 -12.07 -7.23 8.32
C SER A 124 -11.87 -7.86 9.72
N GLY A 125 -12.08 -7.06 10.77
CA GLY A 125 -11.81 -7.44 12.15
C GLY A 125 -10.32 -7.73 12.40
N TRP A 126 -9.40 -7.27 11.55
CA TRP A 126 -7.96 -7.49 11.74
C TRP A 126 -7.51 -7.12 13.16
N HIS A 127 -7.87 -5.93 13.64
CA HIS A 127 -7.53 -5.51 15.00
C HIS A 127 -8.15 -6.40 16.09
N LYS A 128 -9.35 -6.94 15.85
CA LYS A 128 -10.01 -7.88 16.78
C LYS A 128 -9.26 -9.22 16.81
N ARG A 129 -9.01 -9.82 15.65
CA ARG A 129 -8.31 -11.11 15.50
C ARG A 129 -6.90 -11.06 16.08
N ARG A 130 -6.15 -9.98 15.83
CA ARG A 130 -4.81 -9.79 16.37
C ARG A 130 -4.78 -9.70 17.89
N ASN A 131 -5.80 -9.08 18.50
CA ASN A 131 -5.87 -8.99 19.96
C ASN A 131 -6.19 -10.37 20.58
N GLU A 132 -7.04 -11.17 19.95
CA GLU A 132 -7.34 -12.55 20.39
C GLU A 132 -6.12 -13.48 20.32
N SER A 133 -5.23 -13.32 19.34
CA SER A 133 -3.99 -14.10 19.23
C SER A 133 -2.93 -13.79 20.29
N LYS A 134 -2.98 -12.61 20.91
CA LYS A 134 -2.03 -12.21 21.97
C LYS A 134 -2.41 -12.73 23.36
N GLU A 135 -3.63 -13.26 23.49
CA GLU A 135 -4.24 -13.68 24.76
C GLU A 135 -4.29 -15.21 24.88
N ARG A 136 -3.63 -15.93 23.96
CA ARG A 136 -3.38 -17.38 23.98
C ARG A 136 -1.89 -17.65 24.16
#